data_AF-A0A376DW48-F1
#
_entry.id   AF-A0A376DW48-F1
#
_cell.length_a   1.000
_cell.length_b   1.000
_cell.length_c   1.000
_cell.angle_alpha   90.00
_cell.angle_beta   90.00
_cell.angle_gamma   90.00
#
_symmetry.space_group_name_H-M   'P 1'
#
loop_
_entity.id
_entity.type
_entity.pdbx_description
1 polymer ?
#
loop_
_entity_poly.entity_id
_entity_poly.type
_entity_poly.pdbx_seq_one_letter_code
_entity_poly.pdbx_strand_id
1 'polypeptide(L)'
;MQKEKLRTVRKRKGYTQQQIADILATDVSNYSRKESGDVRIIQREWDKIAAFLEVPLEEIYEEEEATTIINNNNSTFNGAASGGGGGNVNTFNNELSISLIKNLQEYISLLKEEISRLNEKQNKSGK
;
A
#
# COMPACT_ATOMS: atom_id res chain seq x y z
N MET A 1 -2.19 2.78 5.10
CA MET A 1 -1.68 2.67 6.49
C MET A 1 -0.82 3.89 6.79
N GLN A 2 -0.97 4.52 7.96
CA GLN A 2 -0.16 5.67 8.36
C GLN A 2 1.33 5.30 8.47
N LYS A 3 2.22 6.17 7.99
CA LYS A 3 3.68 5.97 8.02
C LYS A 3 4.23 6.34 9.41
N GLU A 4 3.99 5.48 10.39
CA GLU A 4 4.31 5.72 11.79
C GLU A 4 5.82 5.82 12.05
N LYS A 5 6.66 5.08 11.34
CA LYS A 5 8.13 5.22 11.45
C LYS A 5 8.58 6.60 11.01
N LEU A 6 8.17 7.00 9.80
CA LEU A 6 8.48 8.33 9.25
C LEU A 6 8.00 9.44 10.19
N ARG A 7 6.74 9.34 10.63
CA ARG A 7 6.11 10.34 11.52
C ARG A 7 6.85 10.46 12.85
N THR A 8 7.25 9.34 13.44
CA THR A 8 7.97 9.28 14.72
C THR A 8 9.36 9.90 14.60
N VAL A 9 10.13 9.52 13.58
CA VAL A 9 11.48 10.06 13.35
C VAL A 9 11.41 11.56 13.09
N ARG A 10 10.48 12.02 12.25
CA ARG A 10 10.29 13.45 11.95
C ARG A 10 10.02 14.26 13.22
N LYS A 11 9.06 13.80 14.05
CA LYS A 11 8.72 14.46 15.32
C LYS A 11 9.87 14.43 16.31
N ARG A 12 10.58 13.31 16.43
CA ARG A 12 11.76 13.17 17.30
C ARG A 12 12.87 14.14 16.92
N LYS A 13 13.06 14.40 15.61
CA LYS A 13 14.01 15.39 15.09
C LYS A 13 13.48 16.84 15.08
N GLY A 14 12.24 17.07 15.51
CA GLY A 14 11.66 18.41 15.62
C GLY A 14 11.22 19.05 14.31
N TYR A 15 11.10 18.26 13.23
CA TYR A 15 10.71 18.78 11.93
C TYR A 15 9.18 18.85 11.74
N THR A 16 8.71 19.90 11.09
CA THR A 16 7.30 20.08 10.72
C THR A 16 6.98 19.38 9.39
N GLN A 17 5.69 19.18 9.11
CA GLN A 17 5.26 18.68 7.81
C GLN A 17 5.57 19.67 6.68
N GLN A 18 5.57 20.98 6.96
CA GLN A 18 5.96 22.02 6.01
C GLN A 18 7.41 21.84 5.55
N GLN A 19 8.34 21.63 6.48
CA GLN A 19 9.75 21.47 6.14
C GLN A 19 10.02 20.25 5.24
N ILE A 20 9.28 19.16 5.43
CA ILE A 20 9.39 18.01 4.52
C ILE A 20 8.70 18.29 3.17
N ALA A 21 7.59 19.01 3.16
CA ALA A 21 6.94 19.42 1.92
C ALA A 21 7.87 20.30 1.06
N ASP A 22 8.61 21.21 1.69
CA ASP A 22 9.55 22.12 1.05
C ASP A 22 10.67 21.35 0.33
N ILE A 23 11.30 20.36 0.97
CA ILE A 23 12.38 19.56 0.33
C ILE A 23 11.87 18.63 -0.78
N LEU A 24 10.57 18.30 -0.75
CA LEU A 24 9.91 17.54 -1.79
C LEU A 24 9.36 18.40 -2.94
N ALA A 25 9.43 19.74 -2.81
CA ALA A 25 8.82 20.70 -3.72
C ALA A 25 7.31 20.43 -3.93
N THR A 26 6.60 20.20 -2.82
CA THR A 26 5.15 19.95 -2.78
C THR A 26 4.49 20.80 -1.69
N ASP A 27 3.16 20.85 -1.67
CA ASP A 27 2.39 21.47 -0.59
C ASP A 27 2.27 20.56 0.65
N VAL A 28 1.99 21.20 1.79
CA VAL A 28 1.83 20.51 3.09
C VAL A 28 0.70 19.49 3.06
N SER A 29 -0.40 19.78 2.37
CA SER A 29 -1.56 18.88 2.31
C SER A 29 -1.20 17.59 1.57
N ASN A 30 -0.48 17.67 0.46
CA ASN A 30 0.01 16.49 -0.24
C ASN A 30 1.01 15.69 0.60
N TYR A 31 1.96 16.34 1.29
CA TYR A 31 2.86 15.62 2.20
C TYR A 31 2.11 15.00 3.39
N SER A 32 1.12 15.69 3.96
CA SER A 32 0.28 15.15 5.04
C SER A 32 -0.45 13.89 4.59
N ARG A 33 -1.02 13.87 3.39
CA ARG A 33 -1.66 12.68 2.81
C ARG A 33 -0.67 11.54 2.59
N LYS A 34 0.58 11.86 2.20
CA LYS A 34 1.67 10.88 2.09
C LYS A 34 2.06 10.27 3.42
N GLU A 35 2.25 11.08 4.44
CA GLU A 35 2.59 10.62 5.79
C GLU A 35 1.44 9.85 6.45
N SER A 36 0.19 10.21 6.18
CA SER A 36 -1.00 9.46 6.62
C SER A 36 -1.25 8.18 5.80
N GLY A 37 -0.55 8.01 4.67
CA GLY A 37 -0.68 6.84 3.80
C GLY A 37 -1.89 6.85 2.86
N ASP A 38 -2.51 8.01 2.65
CA ASP A 38 -3.55 8.23 1.63
C ASP A 38 -2.96 8.36 0.22
N VAL A 39 -1.69 8.77 0.14
CA VAL A 39 -0.93 8.94 -1.10
C VAL A 39 0.40 8.22 -0.96
N ARG A 40 0.82 7.54 -2.03
CA ARG A 40 2.10 6.84 -2.08
C ARG A 40 3.29 7.80 -1.99
N ILE A 41 4.32 7.39 -1.24
CA ILE A 41 5.65 8.02 -1.29
C ILE A 41 6.49 7.21 -2.28
N ILE A 42 6.95 7.85 -3.34
CA ILE A 42 7.79 7.20 -4.35
C ILE A 42 9.25 7.15 -3.90
N GLN A 43 10.04 6.20 -4.42
CA GLN A 43 11.42 5.95 -3.96
C GLN A 43 12.29 7.21 -3.89
N ARG A 44 12.27 8.05 -4.93
CA ARG A 44 13.04 9.32 -4.94
C ARG A 44 12.66 10.27 -3.80
N GLU A 45 11.43 10.22 -3.32
CA GLU A 45 10.95 11.05 -2.21
C GLU A 45 11.41 10.47 -0.89
N TRP A 46 11.35 9.14 -0.74
CA TRP A 46 11.95 8.44 0.39
C TRP A 46 13.43 8.77 0.56
N ASP A 47 14.21 8.74 -0.53
CA ASP A 47 15.63 9.05 -0.49
C ASP A 47 15.89 10.50 -0.05
N LYS A 48 15.09 11.46 -0.54
CA LYS A 48 15.16 12.87 -0.14
C LYS A 48 14.82 13.07 1.33
N ILE A 49 13.78 12.40 1.82
CA ILE A 49 13.36 12.49 3.22
C ILE A 49 14.44 11.88 4.11
N ALA A 50 14.99 10.71 3.77
CA ALA A 50 16.08 10.07 4.51
C ALA A 50 17.32 10.96 4.60
N ALA A 51 17.70 11.58 3.47
CA ALA A 51 18.82 12.52 3.42
C ALA A 51 18.57 13.76 4.30
N PHE A 52 17.38 14.38 4.20
CA PHE A 52 17.02 15.55 5.01
C PHE A 52 16.93 15.23 6.50
N LEU A 53 16.38 14.05 6.84
CA LEU A 53 16.30 13.58 8.20
C LEU A 53 17.62 13.00 8.70
N GLU A 54 18.68 12.90 7.90
CA GLU A 54 19.98 12.31 8.28
C GLU A 54 19.82 10.94 8.98
N VAL A 55 19.07 10.04 8.35
CA VAL A 55 18.83 8.67 8.83
C VAL A 55 18.90 7.67 7.68
N PRO A 56 19.24 6.40 7.94
CA PRO A 56 19.09 5.33 6.96
C PRO A 56 17.64 5.19 6.50
N LEU A 57 17.43 4.79 5.24
CA LEU A 57 16.09 4.61 4.67
C LEU A 57 15.27 3.60 5.47
N GLU A 58 15.91 2.55 5.95
CA GLU A 58 15.30 1.44 6.70
C GLU A 58 14.64 1.90 8.01
N GLU A 59 15.11 3.02 8.57
CA GLU A 59 14.58 3.59 9.81
C GLU A 59 13.22 4.27 9.60
N ILE A 60 12.96 4.78 8.40
CA ILE A 60 11.72 5.51 8.07
C ILE A 60 10.82 4.75 7.10
N TYR A 61 11.35 3.78 6.37
CA TYR A 61 10.62 3.05 5.33
C TYR A 61 9.62 2.06 5.93
N GLU A 62 8.41 2.11 5.40
CA GLU A 62 7.31 1.20 5.69
C GLU A 62 6.69 0.76 4.37
N GLU A 63 6.56 -0.56 4.18
CA GLU A 63 5.99 -1.17 3.00
C GLU A 63 4.56 -0.66 2.76
N GLU A 64 4.18 -0.56 1.49
CA GLU A 64 2.81 -0.20 1.14
C GLU A 64 1.99 -1.47 1.02
N GLU A 65 1.01 -1.63 1.92
CA GLU A 65 -0.11 -2.51 1.63
C GLU A 65 -0.83 -1.95 0.40
N ALA A 66 -1.16 -2.81 -0.56
CA ALA A 66 -1.84 -2.42 -1.80
C ALA A 66 -3.24 -1.86 -1.47
N THR A 67 -3.32 -0.56 -1.20
CA THR A 67 -4.57 0.16 -1.10
C THR A 67 -5.07 0.42 -2.51
N THR A 68 -6.10 -0.32 -2.93
CA THR A 68 -6.89 0.03 -4.11
C THR A 68 -7.50 1.41 -3.86
N ILE A 69 -6.86 2.45 -4.40
CA ILE A 69 -7.39 3.81 -4.36
C ILE A 69 -8.60 3.86 -5.29
N ILE A 70 -9.80 3.69 -4.75
CA ILE A 70 -11.05 4.00 -5.46
C ILE A 70 -11.17 5.52 -5.47
N ASN A 71 -10.70 6.15 -6.55
CA ASN A 71 -10.96 7.56 -6.81
C ASN A 71 -12.46 7.73 -7.09
N ASN A 72 -13.27 7.99 -6.07
CA ASN A 72 -14.62 8.51 -6.28
C ASN A 72 -14.48 9.99 -6.67
N ASN A 73 -14.06 10.23 -7.91
CA ASN A 73 -14.21 11.53 -8.53
C ASN A 73 -15.71 11.80 -8.60
N ASN A 74 -16.18 12.62 -7.68
CA ASN A 74 -17.47 13.30 -7.69
C ASN A 74 -17.83 13.75 -9.12
N SER A 75 -18.60 12.93 -9.82
CA SER A 75 -19.42 13.39 -10.93
C SER A 75 -20.67 14.01 -10.31
N THR A 76 -20.60 15.31 -10.07
CA THR A 76 -21.78 16.12 -9.78
C THR A 76 -22.64 16.15 -11.03
N PHE A 77 -23.71 15.34 -11.06
CA PHE A 77 -24.88 15.68 -11.87
C PHE A 77 -26.17 15.37 -11.09
N ASN A 78 -26.91 16.45 -10.88
CA ASN A 78 -28.18 16.61 -10.19
C ASN A 78 -29.33 16.03 -11.02
N GLY A 79 -30.24 15.26 -10.41
CA GLY A 79 -31.42 14.75 -11.12
C GLY A 79 -32.31 13.82 -10.31
N ALA A 80 -33.09 14.40 -9.40
CA ALA A 80 -34.42 13.99 -8.93
C ALA A 80 -34.73 12.51 -8.58
N ALA A 81 -35.35 12.39 -7.40
CA ALA A 81 -36.42 11.45 -7.04
C ALA A 81 -36.07 10.16 -6.30
N SER A 82 -36.89 9.93 -5.26
CA SER A 82 -37.06 8.73 -4.43
C SER A 82 -35.88 8.40 -3.52
N GLY A 83 -35.98 8.44 -2.19
CA GLY A 83 -37.10 8.02 -1.36
C GLY A 83 -36.77 6.67 -0.75
N GLY A 84 -36.29 6.68 0.50
CA GLY A 84 -36.24 5.50 1.37
C GLY A 84 -34.88 4.80 1.49
N GLY A 85 -34.58 4.36 2.71
CA GLY A 85 -33.68 3.22 2.94
C GLY A 85 -32.26 3.56 3.37
N GLY A 86 -32.09 4.14 4.56
CA GLY A 86 -30.83 4.06 5.29
C GLY A 86 -30.53 2.60 5.68
N GLY A 87 -29.93 1.86 4.77
CA GLY A 87 -29.51 0.47 4.96
C GLY A 87 -28.28 0.20 4.11
N ASN A 88 -27.11 0.64 4.58
CA ASN A 88 -25.83 0.28 3.98
C ASN A 88 -25.54 -1.19 4.28
N VAL A 89 -26.12 -2.09 3.49
CA VAL A 89 -25.67 -3.48 3.42
C VAL A 89 -24.40 -3.47 2.59
N ASN A 90 -23.25 -3.50 3.27
CA ASN A 90 -21.96 -3.80 2.65
C ASN A 90 -21.98 -5.27 2.21
N THR A 91 -22.63 -5.55 1.07
CA THR A 91 -22.48 -6.82 0.37
C THR A 91 -21.06 -6.84 -0.20
N PHE A 92 -20.11 -7.28 0.61
CA PHE A 92 -18.79 -7.66 0.14
C PHE A 92 -18.98 -8.68 -0.98
N ASN A 93 -18.46 -8.38 -2.18
CA ASN A 93 -18.53 -9.24 -3.37
C ASN A 93 -17.76 -10.56 -3.11
N ASN A 94 -18.40 -11.49 -2.41
CA ASN A 94 -17.85 -12.74 -1.90
C ASN A 94 -17.33 -13.65 -3.04
N GLU A 95 -17.98 -13.61 -4.21
CA GLU A 95 -17.63 -14.47 -5.35
C GLU A 95 -16.26 -14.16 -5.96
N LEU A 96 -15.90 -12.88 -6.08
CA LEU A 96 -14.58 -12.47 -6.57
C LEU A 96 -13.47 -12.88 -5.61
N SER A 97 -13.71 -12.70 -4.31
CA SER A 97 -12.79 -13.14 -3.25
C SER A 97 -12.61 -14.67 -3.26
N ILE A 98 -13.69 -15.43 -3.41
CA ILE A 98 -13.64 -16.90 -3.51
C ILE A 98 -12.86 -17.35 -4.75
N SER A 99 -13.10 -16.72 -5.90
CA SER A 99 -12.40 -17.06 -7.16
C SER A 99 -10.91 -16.81 -7.06
N LEU A 100 -10.51 -15.66 -6.50
CA LEU A 100 -9.11 -15.32 -6.29
C LEU A 100 -8.42 -16.29 -5.32
N ILE A 101 -9.06 -16.60 -4.19
CA ILE A 101 -8.53 -17.55 -3.21
C ILE A 101 -8.32 -18.93 -3.84
N LYS A 102 -9.28 -19.43 -4.63
CA LYS A 102 -9.15 -20.72 -5.34
C LYS A 102 -7.97 -20.72 -6.31
N ASN A 103 -7.83 -19.67 -7.11
CA ASN A 103 -6.73 -19.56 -8.07
C ASN A 103 -5.35 -19.54 -7.37
N LEU A 104 -5.24 -18.81 -6.26
CA LEU A 104 -4.01 -18.77 -5.46
C LEU A 104 -3.67 -20.14 -4.85
N GLN A 105 -4.68 -20.88 -4.35
CA GLN A 105 -4.49 -22.23 -3.82
C GLN A 105 -4.04 -23.22 -4.89
N GLU A 106 -4.60 -23.13 -6.10
CA GLU A 106 -4.19 -23.95 -7.24
C GLU A 106 -2.73 -23.67 -7.65
N TYR A 107 -2.36 -22.38 -7.74
CA TYR A 107 -0.98 -22.00 -8.06
C TYR A 107 0.02 -22.49 -7.02
N ILE A 108 -0.30 -22.37 -5.72
CA ILE A 108 0.54 -22.92 -4.64
C ILE A 108 0.71 -24.44 -4.78
N SER A 109 -0.35 -25.14 -5.21
CA SER A 109 -0.31 -26.60 -5.38
C SER A 109 0.64 -26.99 -6.51
N LEU A 110 0.57 -26.30 -7.66
CA LEU A 110 1.48 -26.51 -8.79
C LEU A 110 2.94 -26.22 -8.42
N LEU A 111 3.19 -25.15 -7.67
CA LEU A 111 4.55 -24.81 -7.22
C LEU A 111 5.13 -25.88 -6.27
N LYS A 112 4.32 -26.40 -5.34
CA LYS A 112 4.75 -27.48 -4.43
C LYS A 112 5.09 -28.77 -5.18
N GLU A 113 4.32 -29.09 -6.21
CA GLU A 113 4.58 -30.24 -7.07
C GLU A 113 5.91 -30.09 -7.83
N GLU A 114 6.14 -28.93 -8.45
CA GLU A 114 7.39 -28.69 -9.18
C GLU A 114 8.61 -28.69 -8.26
N ILE A 115 8.50 -28.13 -7.05
CA ILE A 115 9.57 -28.22 -6.03
C ILE A 115 9.89 -29.68 -5.71
N SER A 116 8.86 -30.51 -5.52
CA SER A 116 9.03 -31.94 -5.24
C SER A 116 9.73 -32.66 -6.40
N ARG A 117 9.31 -32.38 -7.64
CA ARG A 117 9.90 -32.93 -8.85
C ARG A 117 11.36 -32.52 -9.04
N LEU A 118 11.70 -31.25 -8.80
CA LEU A 118 13.06 -30.75 -8.90
C LEU A 118 13.96 -31.38 -7.83
N ASN A 119 13.47 -31.50 -6.60
CA ASN A 119 14.21 -32.16 -5.52
C ASN A 119 14.49 -33.64 -5.84
N GLU A 120 13.53 -34.36 -6.40
CA GLU A 120 13.74 -35.75 -6.84
C GLU A 120 14.77 -35.87 -7.97
N LYS A 121 14.75 -34.95 -8.95
CA LYS A 121 15.74 -34.92 -10.04
C LYS A 121 17.14 -34.66 -9.51
N GLN A 122 17.30 -33.71 -8.60
CA GLN A 122 18.59 -33.41 -7.95
C GLN A 122 19.11 -34.64 -7.19
N ASN A 123 18.25 -35.32 -6.44
CA ASN A 123 18.64 -36.49 -5.66
C ASN A 123 18.97 -37.72 -6.53
N LYS A 124 18.38 -37.82 -7.73
CA LYS A 124 18.70 -38.87 -8.72
C LYS A 124 19.98 -38.58 -9.54
N SER A 125 20.33 -37.30 -9.73
CA SER A 125 21.53 -36.89 -10.48
C SER A 125 22.83 -36.95 -9.65
N GLY A 126 22.73 -37.12 -8.34
CA GLY A 126 23.87 -37.22 -7.41
C GLY A 126 24.28 -38.65 -7.03
N LYS A 127 23.72 -39.68 -7.69
CA LYS A 127 24.12 -41.08 -7.61
C LYS A 127 24.71 -41.52 -8.94
#